data_AF-A0A2T0M549-F1
#
_entry.id   AF-A0A2T0M549-F1
#
_cell.length_a   1.000
_cell.length_b   1.000
_cell.length_c   1.000
_cell.angle_alpha   90.00
_cell.angle_beta   90.00
_cell.angle_gamma   90.00
#
_symmetry.space_group_name_H-M   'P 1'
#
loop_
_entity.id
_entity.type
_entity.pdbx_description
1 polymer ?
#
loop_
_entity_poly.entity_id
_entity_poly.type
_entity_poly.pdbx_seq_one_letter_code
_entity_poly.pdbx_strand_id
1 'polypeptide(L)'
;MNPQNPAIRSYAPFIWFGLAAVLAFVSFSCASSLEPPQAAGATTVVTVTPSAGQAVLTSPPPADPAVVQWPFFQPVGDPADNQDKKRFDILNAMSCERIRKIGEERPDSLRTLYAGLADACESALLVRTDRWQGAEQSLATYKSVGAGPEPTCADKQALRILENLVDAHRQAANQPVKVMRLSAPEPPDCY
;
A
#
# COMPACT_ATOMS: atom_id res chain seq x y z
N MET A 1 39.45 -11.13 49.14
CA MET A 1 39.12 -12.58 49.11
C MET A 1 38.46 -12.96 50.43
N ASN A 2 37.14 -13.15 50.43
CA ASN A 2 36.32 -14.00 51.30
C ASN A 2 34.85 -13.89 50.80
N PRO A 3 33.93 -14.81 51.14
CA PRO A 3 33.40 -15.80 50.20
C PRO A 3 31.89 -15.64 49.90
N GLN A 4 31.45 -16.49 48.97
CA GLN A 4 30.09 -16.74 48.52
C GLN A 4 29.04 -16.83 49.64
N ASN A 5 27.82 -16.35 49.37
CA ASN A 5 26.59 -17.06 49.80
C ASN A 5 25.39 -16.76 48.85
N PRO A 6 24.79 -17.78 48.21
CA PRO A 6 23.64 -17.67 47.32
C PRO A 6 22.30 -17.94 48.04
N ALA A 7 21.24 -17.24 47.62
CA ALA A 7 19.84 -17.61 47.93
C ALA A 7 18.95 -17.03 46.80
N ILE A 8 18.50 -17.82 45.82
CA ILE A 8 17.30 -18.67 45.85
C ILE A 8 16.06 -17.97 46.43
N ARG A 9 15.21 -17.44 45.55
CA ARG A 9 13.75 -17.39 45.69
C ARG A 9 13.16 -17.67 44.30
N SER A 10 12.69 -18.87 44.00
CA SER A 10 11.39 -19.46 44.35
C SER A 10 10.18 -18.72 43.77
N TYR A 11 9.65 -19.32 42.69
CA TYR A 11 8.25 -19.56 42.33
C TYR A 11 7.22 -18.42 42.38
N ALA A 12 6.61 -18.14 41.21
CA ALA A 12 5.16 -18.29 41.01
C ALA A 12 4.80 -18.23 39.50
N PRO A 13 4.22 -19.28 38.91
CA PRO A 13 3.48 -19.18 37.65
C PRO A 13 2.05 -18.71 37.95
N PHE A 14 1.72 -17.47 37.59
CA PHE A 14 0.32 -17.05 37.57
C PHE A 14 -0.32 -17.47 36.25
N ILE A 15 -0.90 -18.66 36.29
CA ILE A 15 -1.94 -19.11 35.37
C ILE A 15 -3.17 -18.24 35.64
N TRP A 16 -3.66 -17.54 34.62
CA TRP A 16 -5.05 -17.07 34.61
C TRP A 16 -5.77 -17.68 33.40
N PHE A 17 -6.66 -18.61 33.73
CA PHE A 17 -7.72 -19.10 32.87
C PHE A 17 -8.62 -17.94 32.45
N GLY A 18 -8.91 -17.85 31.16
CA GLY A 18 -9.91 -16.93 30.61
C GLY A 18 -10.53 -17.51 29.34
N LEU A 19 -11.25 -18.62 29.51
CA LEU A 19 -12.02 -19.29 28.47
C LEU A 19 -13.49 -18.89 28.62
N ALA A 20 -14.01 -18.08 27.70
CA ALA A 20 -15.43 -17.92 27.36
C ALA A 20 -15.49 -17.11 26.05
N ALA A 21 -15.83 -17.72 24.91
CA ALA A 21 -17.18 -17.65 24.30
C ALA A 21 -17.64 -16.19 24.13
N VAL A 22 -17.86 -15.67 22.92
CA VAL A 22 -19.11 -15.86 22.18
C VAL A 22 -18.87 -15.69 20.66
N LEU A 23 -19.36 -16.67 19.91
CA LEU A 23 -19.66 -16.60 18.48
C LEU A 23 -20.78 -15.57 18.23
N ALA A 24 -20.53 -14.58 17.39
CA ALA A 24 -21.59 -13.79 16.77
C ALA A 24 -21.47 -13.90 15.24
N PHE A 25 -22.11 -14.93 14.70
CA PHE A 25 -22.51 -15.01 13.30
C PHE A 25 -23.54 -13.89 13.06
N VAL A 26 -23.21 -12.93 12.21
CA VAL A 26 -24.22 -12.05 11.60
C VAL A 26 -24.19 -12.30 10.11
N SER A 27 -24.98 -13.30 9.70
CA SER A 27 -25.41 -13.48 8.32
C SER A 27 -26.48 -12.42 8.02
N PHE A 28 -26.17 -11.46 7.16
CA PHE A 28 -27.19 -10.59 6.56
C PHE A 28 -27.33 -10.95 5.08
N SER A 29 -28.22 -11.88 4.81
CA SER A 29 -28.78 -12.10 3.48
C SER A 29 -29.92 -11.11 3.28
N CYS A 30 -29.73 -10.09 2.45
CA CYS A 30 -30.82 -9.36 1.83
C CYS A 30 -30.74 -9.57 0.31
N ALA A 31 -31.47 -10.57 -0.16
CA ALA A 31 -31.98 -10.59 -1.52
C ALA A 31 -33.35 -9.88 -1.49
N SER A 32 -33.46 -8.77 -2.22
CA SER A 32 -34.71 -8.32 -2.85
C SER A 32 -34.37 -7.37 -3.98
N SER A 33 -34.59 -7.89 -5.18
CA SER A 33 -34.74 -7.17 -6.45
C SER A 33 -35.88 -6.16 -6.35
N LEU A 34 -35.69 -4.92 -6.84
CA LEU A 34 -36.71 -4.10 -7.52
C LEU A 34 -36.10 -2.77 -8.00
N GLU A 35 -35.88 -2.72 -9.32
CA GLU A 35 -36.05 -1.60 -10.27
C GLU A 35 -35.31 -0.25 -10.05
N PRO A 36 -34.47 0.19 -11.00
CA PRO A 36 -33.93 1.54 -11.00
C PRO A 36 -34.92 2.56 -11.59
N PRO A 37 -35.12 3.74 -10.95
CA PRO A 37 -35.78 4.86 -11.59
C PRO A 37 -34.87 5.46 -12.67
N GLN A 38 -35.39 5.44 -13.89
CA GLN A 38 -34.88 6.09 -15.09
C GLN A 38 -35.07 7.61 -14.97
N ALA A 39 -33.97 8.36 -15.14
CA ALA A 39 -33.87 9.59 -15.96
C ALA A 39 -32.77 10.54 -15.42
N ALA A 40 -31.73 10.76 -16.22
CA ALA A 40 -31.57 11.97 -17.04
C ALA A 40 -30.10 12.22 -17.37
N GLY A 41 -29.80 12.39 -18.67
CA GLY A 41 -28.67 13.21 -19.10
C GLY A 41 -27.50 12.48 -19.78
N ALA A 42 -27.71 11.96 -20.99
CA ALA A 42 -26.69 12.00 -22.03
C ALA A 42 -27.40 11.94 -23.39
N THR A 43 -27.39 13.07 -24.08
CA THR A 43 -28.04 13.30 -25.37
C THR A 43 -27.45 12.38 -26.44
N THR A 44 -28.17 11.32 -26.80
CA THR A 44 -27.86 10.49 -27.96
C THR A 44 -28.34 11.22 -29.22
N VAL A 45 -27.41 11.75 -30.03
CA VAL A 45 -27.74 12.19 -31.38
C VAL A 45 -27.90 10.94 -32.24
N VAL A 46 -29.13 10.44 -32.34
CA VAL A 46 -29.48 9.33 -33.25
C VAL A 46 -29.77 9.93 -34.62
N THR A 47 -28.75 9.97 -35.49
CA THR A 47 -28.98 10.13 -36.93
C THR A 47 -29.38 8.76 -37.48
N VAL A 48 -30.68 8.53 -37.67
CA VAL A 48 -31.19 7.32 -38.31
C VAL A 48 -30.97 7.45 -39.82
N THR A 49 -30.09 6.62 -40.39
CA THR A 49 -30.01 6.41 -41.84
C THR A 49 -30.20 4.92 -42.09
N PRO A 50 -31.24 4.48 -42.82
CA PRO A 50 -31.47 3.06 -43.06
C PRO A 50 -30.64 2.62 -44.26
N SER A 51 -29.54 1.91 -44.03
CA SER A 51 -29.00 1.01 -45.06
C SER A 51 -28.13 -0.08 -44.44
N ALA A 52 -28.26 -1.27 -45.00
CA ALA A 52 -27.66 -2.50 -44.52
C ALA A 52 -26.15 -2.38 -44.27
N GLY A 53 -25.73 -2.60 -43.04
CA GLY A 53 -24.33 -2.71 -42.67
C GLY A 53 -24.26 -3.29 -41.27
N GLN A 54 -23.65 -4.47 -41.14
CA GLN A 54 -23.35 -5.08 -39.85
C GLN A 54 -22.74 -4.02 -38.93
N ALA A 55 -23.37 -3.79 -37.78
CA ALA A 55 -22.79 -2.98 -36.72
C ALA A 55 -21.52 -3.70 -36.25
N VAL A 56 -20.36 -3.28 -36.78
CA VAL A 56 -19.07 -3.69 -36.25
C VAL A 56 -18.98 -3.04 -34.87
N LEU A 57 -19.26 -3.82 -33.84
CA LEU A 57 -18.95 -3.48 -32.45
C LEU A 57 -17.42 -3.40 -32.36
N THR A 58 -16.86 -2.23 -32.65
CA THR A 58 -15.47 -1.96 -32.35
C THR A 58 -15.35 -1.84 -30.84
N SER A 59 -14.83 -2.87 -30.19
CA SER A 59 -14.42 -2.77 -28.79
C SER A 59 -13.50 -1.55 -28.62
N PRO A 60 -13.65 -0.78 -27.53
CA PRO A 60 -12.72 0.30 -27.26
C PRO A 60 -11.28 -0.25 -27.22
N PRO A 61 -10.29 0.51 -27.72
CA PRO A 61 -8.90 0.11 -27.63
C PRO A 61 -8.55 -0.19 -26.16
N PRO A 62 -7.69 -1.20 -25.91
CA PRO A 62 -7.25 -1.50 -24.55
C PRO A 62 -6.62 -0.23 -23.95
N ALA A 63 -7.10 0.17 -22.77
CA ALA A 63 -6.54 1.30 -22.04
C ALA A 63 -5.07 1.02 -21.71
N ASP A 64 -4.21 2.00 -21.92
CA ASP A 64 -2.79 1.88 -21.61
C ASP A 64 -2.59 1.69 -20.09
N PRO A 65 -1.66 0.82 -19.68
CA PRO A 65 -1.35 0.63 -18.26
C PRO A 65 -0.72 1.91 -17.69
N ALA A 66 -1.13 2.31 -16.49
CA ALA A 66 -0.51 3.42 -15.80
C ALA A 66 0.96 3.11 -15.51
N VAL A 67 1.84 4.06 -15.82
CA VAL A 67 3.29 3.93 -15.61
C VAL A 67 3.70 4.80 -14.42
N VAL A 68 4.34 4.18 -13.43
CA VAL A 68 4.93 4.85 -12.28
C VAL A 68 6.44 4.79 -12.40
N GLN A 69 7.07 5.96 -12.28
CA GLN A 69 8.52 6.03 -12.13
C GLN A 69 8.88 5.76 -10.67
N TRP A 70 9.62 4.68 -10.42
CA TRP A 70 10.21 4.40 -9.13
C TRP A 70 11.47 5.23 -8.98
N PRO A 71 11.51 6.17 -8.03
CA PRO A 71 12.64 7.07 -7.84
C PRO A 71 13.90 6.30 -7.45
N PHE A 72 15.04 6.78 -7.95
CA PHE A 72 16.34 6.30 -7.52
C PHE A 72 16.95 7.37 -6.61
N PHE A 73 17.06 7.07 -5.32
CA PHE A 73 17.56 8.02 -4.34
C PHE A 73 19.07 7.85 -4.18
N GLN A 74 19.82 8.94 -4.26
CA GLN A 74 21.14 8.96 -3.64
C GLN A 74 20.97 9.17 -2.14
N PRO A 75 21.62 8.37 -1.28
CA PRO A 75 21.58 8.61 0.15
C PRO A 75 22.18 9.99 0.43
N VAL A 76 21.38 10.87 1.04
CA VAL A 76 21.82 12.20 1.48
C VAL A 76 21.95 12.16 2.99
N GLY A 77 23.14 12.45 3.51
CA GLY A 77 23.41 12.49 4.95
C GLY A 77 24.83 12.06 5.31
N ASP A 78 25.23 12.34 6.55
CA ASP A 78 26.50 11.90 7.12
C ASP A 78 26.53 10.36 7.14
N PRO A 79 27.56 9.69 6.60
CA PRO A 79 27.69 8.23 6.62
C PRO A 79 27.62 7.60 8.04
N ALA A 80 27.73 8.41 9.09
CA ALA A 80 27.48 7.99 10.47
C ALA A 80 26.01 7.59 10.75
N ASP A 81 25.03 8.17 10.06
CA ASP A 81 23.61 7.85 10.25
C ASP A 81 23.16 6.70 9.34
N ASN A 82 23.70 5.51 9.66
CA ASN A 82 23.60 4.31 8.83
C ASN A 82 22.15 3.82 8.61
N GLN A 83 21.18 4.31 9.37
CA GLN A 83 19.78 3.83 9.25
C GLN A 83 19.06 4.41 8.03
N ASP A 84 19.13 5.71 7.78
CA ASP A 84 18.43 6.32 6.64
C ASP A 84 19.04 5.88 5.31
N LYS A 85 20.37 5.74 5.26
CA LYS A 85 21.05 5.13 4.12
C LYS A 85 20.53 3.72 3.84
N LYS A 86 20.43 2.85 4.86
CA LYS A 86 19.91 1.48 4.70
C LYS A 86 18.47 1.48 4.19
N ARG A 87 17.63 2.42 4.64
CA ARG A 87 16.25 2.54 4.15
C ARG A 87 16.21 2.93 2.68
N PHE A 88 17.03 3.90 2.26
CA PHE A 88 17.17 4.24 0.85
C PHE A 88 17.69 3.07 0.02
N ASP A 89 18.67 2.31 0.50
CA ASP A 89 19.17 1.12 -0.19
C ASP A 89 18.06 0.07 -0.38
N ILE A 90 17.19 -0.12 0.62
CA ILE A 90 16.03 -1.03 0.53
C ILE A 90 14.99 -0.51 -0.48
N LEU A 91 14.63 0.78 -0.40
CA LEU A 91 13.69 1.41 -1.34
C LEU A 91 14.21 1.34 -2.77
N ASN A 92 15.49 1.63 -2.98
CA ASN A 92 16.16 1.53 -4.27
C ASN A 92 16.20 0.09 -4.80
N ALA A 93 16.38 -0.90 -3.92
CA ALA A 93 16.36 -2.30 -4.31
C ALA A 93 14.96 -2.81 -4.69
N MET A 94 13.89 -2.03 -4.44
CA MET A 94 12.50 -2.41 -4.73
C MET A 94 12.11 -3.77 -4.12
N SER A 95 12.70 -4.11 -2.97
CA SER A 95 12.48 -5.39 -2.30
C SER A 95 11.26 -5.29 -1.38
N CYS A 96 10.10 -5.73 -1.85
CA CYS A 96 8.83 -5.59 -1.12
C CYS A 96 8.87 -6.23 0.29
N GLU A 97 9.52 -7.39 0.42
CA GLU A 97 9.72 -8.06 1.71
C GLU A 97 10.59 -7.23 2.67
N ARG A 98 11.71 -6.68 2.18
CA ARG A 98 12.58 -5.84 3.01
C ARG A 98 11.93 -4.50 3.35
N ILE A 99 11.12 -3.95 2.45
CA ILE A 99 10.28 -2.76 2.72
C ILE A 99 9.35 -3.04 3.90
N ARG A 100 8.66 -4.18 3.91
CA ARG A 100 7.77 -4.59 5.01
C ARG A 100 8.53 -4.65 6.34
N LYS A 101 9.72 -5.27 6.33
CA LYS A 101 10.60 -5.38 7.51
C LYS A 101 11.04 -4.02 8.07
N ILE A 102 11.18 -2.98 7.24
CA ILE A 102 11.43 -1.62 7.77
C ILE A 102 10.32 -1.22 8.74
N GLY A 103 9.05 -1.51 8.42
CA GLY A 103 7.91 -1.14 9.26
C GLY A 103 7.80 -1.92 10.57
N GLU A 104 8.26 -3.17 10.63
CA GLU A 104 8.14 -4.05 11.80
C GLU A 104 8.86 -3.48 13.04
N GLU A 105 9.98 -2.79 12.82
CA GLU A 105 10.80 -2.18 13.88
C GLU A 105 10.35 -0.76 14.25
N ARG A 106 9.22 -0.28 13.69
CA ARG A 106 8.80 1.13 13.76
C ARG A 106 7.49 1.31 14.54
N PRO A 107 7.21 2.55 15.00
CA PRO A 107 5.90 2.91 15.56
C PRO A 107 4.75 2.58 14.61
N ASP A 108 3.54 2.41 15.16
CA ASP A 108 2.38 1.88 14.42
C ASP A 108 2.02 2.69 13.16
N SER A 109 2.17 4.02 13.19
CA SER A 109 1.95 4.88 12.01
C SER A 109 2.92 4.51 10.87
N LEU A 110 4.21 4.46 11.16
CA LEU A 110 5.23 4.10 10.17
C LEU A 110 5.17 2.62 9.78
N ARG A 111 4.79 1.73 10.70
CA ARG A 111 4.50 0.32 10.36
C ARG A 111 3.38 0.24 9.33
N THR A 112 2.32 1.01 9.50
CA THR A 112 1.20 1.10 8.55
C THR A 112 1.67 1.62 7.18
N LEU A 113 2.48 2.68 7.17
CA LEU A 113 3.07 3.22 5.94
C LEU A 113 3.87 2.16 5.16
N TYR A 114 4.81 1.50 5.82
CA TYR A 114 5.68 0.50 5.17
C TYR A 114 4.94 -0.79 4.80
N ALA A 115 3.91 -1.18 5.56
CA ALA A 115 3.02 -2.27 5.17
C ALA A 115 2.26 -1.94 3.89
N GLY A 116 1.69 -0.73 3.79
CA GLY A 116 1.01 -0.27 2.58
C GLY A 116 1.93 -0.19 1.37
N LEU A 117 3.16 0.33 1.55
CA LEU A 117 4.16 0.37 0.48
C LEU A 117 4.59 -1.04 0.04
N ALA A 118 4.76 -1.97 0.98
CA ALA A 118 5.06 -3.36 0.65
C ALA A 118 3.92 -4.02 -0.13
N ASP A 119 2.67 -3.82 0.27
CA ASP A 119 1.50 -4.32 -0.44
C ASP A 119 1.41 -3.74 -1.86
N ALA A 120 1.61 -2.43 -2.04
CA ALA A 120 1.65 -1.77 -3.36
C ALA A 120 2.80 -2.29 -4.22
N CYS A 121 3.98 -2.51 -3.62
CA CYS A 121 5.15 -3.09 -4.28
C CYS A 121 4.86 -4.52 -4.77
N GLU A 122 4.26 -5.37 -3.92
CA GLU A 122 3.86 -6.73 -4.30
C GLU A 122 2.81 -6.71 -5.42
N SER A 123 1.83 -5.81 -5.35
CA SER A 123 0.84 -5.65 -6.41
C SER A 123 1.47 -5.28 -7.75
N ALA A 124 2.38 -4.31 -7.74
CA ALA A 124 2.92 -3.73 -8.97
C ALA A 124 4.04 -4.57 -9.59
N LEU A 125 4.91 -5.19 -8.78
CA LEU A 125 6.07 -5.94 -9.27
C LEU A 125 5.84 -7.45 -9.35
N LEU A 126 5.01 -8.00 -8.47
CA LEU A 126 4.71 -9.43 -8.39
C LEU A 126 3.30 -9.77 -8.90
N VAL A 127 2.57 -8.77 -9.44
CA VAL A 127 1.24 -8.92 -10.04
C VAL A 127 0.21 -9.48 -9.03
N ARG A 128 0.37 -9.16 -7.75
CA ARG A 128 -0.54 -9.55 -6.65
C ARG A 128 -1.68 -8.54 -6.50
N THR A 129 -2.62 -8.53 -7.44
CA THR A 129 -3.68 -7.51 -7.52
C THR A 129 -4.60 -7.47 -6.29
N ASP A 130 -4.65 -8.56 -5.51
CA ASP A 130 -5.37 -8.68 -4.23
C ASP A 130 -4.83 -7.75 -3.13
N ARG A 131 -3.62 -7.21 -3.30
CA ARG A 131 -2.95 -6.37 -2.30
C ARG A 131 -3.25 -4.88 -2.43
N TRP A 132 -3.82 -4.42 -3.54
CA TRP A 132 -4.14 -3.00 -3.74
C TRP A 132 -5.05 -2.43 -2.66
N GLN A 133 -6.08 -3.20 -2.25
CA GLN A 133 -6.97 -2.78 -1.18
C GLN A 133 -6.23 -2.53 0.15
N GLY A 134 -5.27 -3.40 0.49
CA GLY A 134 -4.44 -3.25 1.68
C GLY A 134 -3.54 -2.01 1.62
N ALA A 135 -2.97 -1.74 0.44
CA ALA A 135 -2.18 -0.53 0.20
C ALA A 135 -3.01 0.75 0.33
N GLU A 136 -4.20 0.80 -0.27
CA GLU A 136 -5.11 1.95 -0.19
C GLU A 136 -5.58 2.22 1.24
N GLN A 137 -5.98 1.16 1.96
CA GLN A 137 -6.40 1.26 3.35
C GLN A 137 -5.25 1.78 4.23
N SER A 138 -4.05 1.23 4.05
CA SER A 138 -2.86 1.66 4.80
C SER A 138 -2.52 3.13 4.54
N LEU A 139 -2.61 3.59 3.28
CA LEU A 139 -2.40 4.99 2.94
C LEU A 139 -3.44 5.90 3.60
N ALA A 140 -4.72 5.50 3.57
CA ALA A 140 -5.79 6.25 4.21
C ALA A 140 -5.61 6.33 5.75
N THR A 141 -5.27 5.21 6.39
CA THR A 141 -5.00 5.14 7.83
C THR A 141 -3.78 5.98 8.21
N TYR A 142 -2.69 5.91 7.44
CA TYR A 142 -1.51 6.73 7.70
C TYR A 142 -1.82 8.23 7.61
N LYS A 143 -2.58 8.66 6.58
CA LYS A 143 -3.00 10.07 6.41
C LYS A 143 -3.94 10.56 7.51
N SER A 144 -4.77 9.68 8.10
CA SER A 144 -5.72 10.08 9.15
C SER A 144 -5.11 10.11 10.55
N VAL A 145 -4.24 9.16 10.88
CA VAL A 145 -3.55 9.09 12.18
C VAL A 145 -2.40 10.10 12.25
N GLY A 146 -1.82 10.43 11.10
CA GLY A 146 -0.61 11.25 11.00
C GLY A 146 0.66 10.42 11.22
N ALA A 147 1.80 11.01 10.87
CA ALA A 147 3.10 10.33 10.89
C ALA A 147 3.54 9.86 12.29
N GLY A 148 2.94 10.38 13.36
CA GLY A 148 3.43 10.20 14.72
C GLY A 148 4.69 11.03 14.94
N PRO A 149 5.79 10.49 15.49
CA PRO A 149 7.07 11.20 15.55
C PRO A 149 7.53 11.65 14.16
N GLU A 150 8.35 12.70 14.10
CA GLU A 150 8.74 13.35 12.85
C GLU A 150 9.29 12.34 11.82
N PRO A 151 8.67 12.22 10.63
CA PRO A 151 9.10 11.27 9.62
C PRO A 151 10.45 11.68 9.04
N THR A 152 11.36 10.71 8.94
CA THR A 152 12.66 10.87 8.30
C THR A 152 12.51 11.15 6.81
N CYS A 153 13.60 11.58 6.17
CA CYS A 153 13.65 11.79 4.73
C CYS A 153 13.26 10.52 3.95
N ALA A 154 13.74 9.34 4.40
CA ALA A 154 13.35 8.07 3.81
C ALA A 154 11.87 7.72 4.01
N ASP A 155 11.25 8.07 5.14
CA ASP A 155 9.81 7.86 5.37
C ASP A 155 8.95 8.73 4.45
N LYS A 156 9.33 10.01 4.28
CA LYS A 156 8.65 10.94 3.35
C LYS A 156 8.70 10.41 1.92
N GLN A 157 9.84 9.89 1.49
CA GLN A 157 9.97 9.27 0.16
C GLN A 157 9.16 7.98 0.03
N ALA A 158 9.13 7.15 1.08
CA ALA A 158 8.28 5.95 1.10
C ALA A 158 6.79 6.30 0.93
N LEU A 159 6.32 7.37 1.59
CA LEU A 159 4.96 7.89 1.42
C LEU A 159 4.71 8.33 -0.02
N ARG A 160 5.60 9.13 -0.60
CA ARG A 160 5.46 9.61 -1.98
C ARG A 160 5.38 8.45 -2.98
N ILE A 161 6.20 7.41 -2.80
CA ILE A 161 6.14 6.21 -3.66
C ILE A 161 4.79 5.51 -3.51
N LEU A 162 4.31 5.31 -2.27
CA LEU A 162 3.01 4.69 -2.01
C LEU A 162 1.87 5.48 -2.66
N GLU A 163 1.87 6.80 -2.51
CA GLU A 163 0.88 7.69 -3.13
C GLU A 163 0.87 7.55 -4.65
N ASN A 164 2.04 7.62 -5.30
CA ASN A 164 2.15 7.48 -6.75
C ASN A 164 1.65 6.12 -7.25
N LEU A 165 1.95 5.03 -6.53
CA LEU A 165 1.50 3.69 -6.90
C LEU A 165 -0.02 3.53 -6.75
N VAL A 166 -0.58 4.01 -5.65
CA VAL A 166 -2.02 3.96 -5.40
C VAL A 166 -2.77 4.83 -6.40
N ASP A 167 -2.28 6.04 -6.70
CA ASP A 167 -2.93 6.92 -7.66
C ASP A 167 -2.86 6.38 -9.09
N ALA A 168 -1.74 5.76 -9.48
CA ALA A 168 -1.64 5.05 -10.75
C ALA A 168 -2.59 3.85 -10.83
N HIS A 169 -2.71 3.08 -9.76
CA HIS A 169 -3.70 1.99 -9.69
C HIS A 169 -5.12 2.53 -9.88
N ARG A 170 -5.50 3.62 -9.20
CA ARG A 170 -6.82 4.23 -9.34
C ARG A 170 -7.12 4.71 -10.75
N GLN A 171 -6.13 5.31 -11.43
CA GLN A 171 -6.26 5.76 -12.82
C GLN A 171 -6.44 4.59 -13.80
N ALA A 172 -5.93 3.42 -13.45
CA ALA A 172 -5.92 2.24 -14.28
C ALA A 172 -6.41 1.00 -13.52
N ALA A 173 -7.56 1.10 -12.85
CA ALA A 173 -8.05 0.09 -11.89
C ALA A 173 -8.17 -1.33 -12.49
N ASN A 174 -8.35 -1.44 -13.80
CA ASN A 174 -8.48 -2.71 -14.53
C ASN A 174 -7.22 -3.09 -15.34
N GLN A 175 -6.11 -2.40 -15.16
CA GLN A 175 -4.84 -2.66 -15.84
C GLN A 175 -3.71 -2.83 -14.81
N PRO A 176 -2.67 -3.62 -15.14
CA PRO A 176 -1.49 -3.70 -14.28
C PRO A 176 -0.76 -2.35 -14.26
N VAL A 177 -0.36 -1.90 -13.07
CA VAL A 177 0.54 -0.75 -12.93
C VAL A 177 1.94 -1.17 -13.37
N LYS A 178 2.53 -0.45 -14.33
CA LYS A 178 3.90 -0.67 -14.77
C LYS A 178 4.84 0.20 -13.95
N VAL A 179 5.86 -0.41 -13.35
CA VAL A 179 6.88 0.32 -12.59
C VAL A 179 8.17 0.42 -13.41
N MET A 180 8.66 1.64 -13.64
CA MET A 180 9.92 1.90 -14.32
C MET A 180 10.91 2.53 -13.36
N ARG A 181 12.12 1.98 -13.26
CA ARG A 181 13.16 2.56 -12.42
C ARG A 181 13.80 3.76 -13.09
N LEU A 182 13.93 4.86 -12.36
CA LEU A 182 14.72 6.00 -12.84
C LEU A 182 16.19 5.62 -12.96
N SER A 183 16.80 6.00 -14.09
CA SER A 183 18.21 5.71 -14.38
C SER A 183 19.15 6.75 -13.79
N ALA A 184 18.66 7.98 -13.57
CA ALA A 184 19.40 9.04 -12.91
C ALA A 184 18.96 9.15 -11.44
N PRO A 185 19.90 9.38 -10.52
CA PRO A 185 19.55 9.65 -9.13
C PRO A 185 18.85 10.99 -9.03
N GLU A 186 17.72 11.01 -8.34
CA GLU A 186 17.05 12.25 -7.96
C GLU A 186 17.46 12.60 -6.52
N PRO A 187 17.73 13.89 -6.24
CA PRO A 187 17.87 14.31 -4.86
C PRO A 187 16.55 14.03 -4.13
N PRO A 188 16.59 13.44 -2.93
CA PRO A 188 15.37 13.21 -2.17
C PRO A 188 14.77 14.56 -1.77
N ASP A 189 13.52 14.78 -2.16
CA ASP A 189 12.77 15.99 -1.82
C ASP A 189 12.30 15.89 -0.36
N CYS A 190 13.13 16.40 0.56
CA CYS A 190 12.97 16.19 2.00
C CYS A 190 12.70 17.47 2.79
N TYR A 191 12.43 18.58 2.10
CA TYR A 191 12.21 19.91 2.66
C TYR A 191 10.73 20.18 2.97
#